data_AF-A0A7C1H4E1-F1
#
_entry.id   AF-A0A7C1H4E1-F1
#
_cell.length_a   1.000
_cell.length_b   1.000
_cell.length_c   1.000
_cell.angle_alpha   90.00
_cell.angle_beta   90.00
_cell.angle_gamma   90.00
#
_symmetry.space_group_name_H-M   'P 1'
#
loop_
_entity.id
_entity.type
_entity.pdbx_description
1 polymer ?
#
loop_
_entity_poly.entity_id
_entity_poly.type
_entity_poly.pdbx_seq_one_letter_code
_entity_poly.pdbx_strand_id
1 'polypeptide(L)'
;MKKKILLGFLLSAFVLSAACGGNAPAGAENPERIFNAATEAMVKGESVIAIELYYKLLNDYPGFKKYRAEILERLGGLLFDSEQYEEAEKILGRYVSEYRNHKGIKKAYERLAFIYMQVMKDSARAERINAVYNKRFKGSETAASMDKTLAILTESQKGGISAVLKLDPKDIIVTRVIGTEIFHGEFYPVRHYILKKIKAPDSRREAERKKVSGKYFIYVKDIKAGKVKRVPGSQNGFGPQWAWDGERLYFTVMDWDTEEREIRFYNARTGGAAGLFSAAGIGPLLCVSPDNSKVVFQYRSNLWMMNRTGTSISLLDPKFDAESAVFMAWSRDGSNIVVRKKGEKGRYHILQLGRKEHLITK
;
A
#
# COMPACT_ATOMS: atom_id res chain seq x y z
N MET A 1 23.37 3.37 -32.57
CA MET A 1 24.44 3.69 -31.60
C MET A 1 23.89 3.58 -30.18
N LYS A 2 24.26 2.54 -29.44
CA LYS A 2 23.80 2.30 -28.05
C LYS A 2 24.77 2.97 -27.08
N LYS A 3 24.38 4.08 -26.44
CA LYS A 3 25.14 4.67 -25.32
C LYS A 3 24.78 3.92 -24.04
N LYS A 4 25.73 3.15 -23.50
CA LYS A 4 25.71 2.65 -22.12
C LYS A 4 25.98 3.84 -21.20
N ILE A 5 25.01 4.21 -20.35
CA ILE A 5 25.21 5.19 -19.28
C ILE A 5 25.59 4.41 -18.03
N LEU A 6 26.84 4.59 -17.61
CA LEU A 6 27.39 4.11 -16.35
C LEU A 6 26.78 4.96 -15.23
N LEU A 7 26.02 4.35 -14.32
CA LEU A 7 25.43 5.03 -13.17
C LEU A 7 26.42 4.97 -12.00
N GLY A 8 27.20 6.03 -11.82
CA GLY A 8 28.05 6.21 -10.64
C GLY A 8 27.22 6.67 -9.45
N PHE A 9 27.27 5.93 -8.35
CA PHE A 9 26.76 6.38 -7.05
C PHE A 9 27.71 7.45 -6.49
N LEU A 10 27.21 8.68 -6.33
CA LEU A 10 27.90 9.74 -5.60
C LEU A 10 27.74 9.47 -4.10
N LEU A 11 28.82 8.98 -3.49
CA LEU A 11 29.00 8.91 -2.04
C LEU A 11 29.28 10.32 -1.53
N SER A 12 28.36 10.90 -0.77
CA SER A 12 28.64 12.14 -0.03
C SER A 12 29.49 11.80 1.19
N ALA A 13 30.82 11.93 1.05
CA ALA A 13 31.73 11.76 2.17
C ALA A 13 31.63 12.97 3.10
N PHE A 14 31.06 12.77 4.29
CA PHE A 14 31.22 13.71 5.40
C PHE A 14 32.64 13.55 5.94
N VAL A 15 33.52 14.50 5.61
CA VAL A 15 34.88 14.56 6.13
C VAL A 15 34.83 15.23 7.50
N LEU A 16 34.94 14.44 8.57
CA LEU A 16 35.37 14.94 9.88
C LEU A 16 36.89 15.10 9.84
N SER A 17 37.35 16.34 9.83
CA SER A 17 38.76 16.71 9.99
C SER A 17 39.21 16.51 11.43
N ALA A 18 40.10 15.55 11.66
CA ALA A 18 40.90 15.44 12.88
C ALA A 18 42.38 15.63 12.54
N ALA A 19 43.02 16.52 13.29
CA ALA A 19 44.39 16.97 13.11
C ALA A 19 45.44 15.89 13.42
N CYS A 20 46.59 16.03 12.77
CA CYS A 20 47.76 15.17 12.75
C CYS A 20 48.29 14.75 14.13
N GLY A 21 48.70 13.48 14.24
CA GLY A 21 49.64 13.03 15.27
C GLY A 21 49.71 11.51 15.45
N GLY A 22 50.74 10.88 14.87
CA GLY A 22 51.27 9.57 15.31
C GLY A 22 50.70 8.32 14.63
N ASN A 23 51.53 7.66 13.82
CA ASN A 23 51.31 6.31 13.28
C ASN A 23 51.30 5.26 14.40
N ALA A 24 50.16 5.05 15.04
CA ALA A 24 49.77 3.76 15.60
C ALA A 24 49.00 2.99 14.51
N PRO A 25 49.03 1.64 14.43
CA PRO A 25 48.13 0.92 13.55
C PRO A 25 46.71 1.33 13.91
N ALA A 26 46.02 2.00 12.97
CA ALA A 26 44.72 2.63 13.20
C ALA A 26 43.82 1.70 14.02
N GLY A 27 43.59 2.08 15.28
CA GLY A 27 42.97 1.22 16.27
C GLY A 27 41.63 0.73 15.75
N ALA A 28 41.52 -0.59 15.52
CA ALA A 28 40.30 -1.19 15.00
C ALA A 28 39.12 -0.70 15.84
N GLU A 29 38.17 0.01 15.21
CA GLU A 29 36.99 0.50 15.90
C GLU A 29 36.31 -0.68 16.61
N ASN A 30 36.02 -0.51 17.90
CA ASN A 30 35.39 -1.55 18.70
C ASN A 30 33.96 -1.81 18.19
N PRO A 31 33.61 -3.02 17.71
CA PRO A 31 32.27 -3.32 17.17
C PRO A 31 31.15 -3.12 18.20
N GLU A 32 31.43 -3.23 19.50
CA GLU A 32 30.44 -2.93 20.54
C GLU A 32 30.08 -1.44 20.57
N ARG A 33 31.03 -0.54 20.32
CA ARG A 33 30.76 0.90 20.20
C ARG A 33 29.90 1.20 18.97
N ILE A 34 30.19 0.55 17.84
CA ILE A 34 29.39 0.69 16.61
C ILE A 34 27.95 0.17 16.84
N PHE A 35 27.78 -0.96 17.54
CA PHE A 35 26.46 -1.50 17.89
C PHE A 35 25.66 -0.56 18.78
N ASN A 36 26.30 0.03 19.80
CA ASN A 36 25.67 1.00 20.69
C ASN A 36 25.25 2.26 19.92
N ALA A 37 26.13 2.78 19.04
CA ALA A 37 25.82 3.92 18.19
C ALA A 37 24.66 3.63 17.22
N ALA A 38 24.63 2.44 16.59
CA ALA A 38 23.53 2.02 15.73
C ALA A 38 22.20 1.97 16.49
N THR A 39 22.24 1.47 17.73
CA THR A 39 21.09 1.38 18.62
C THR A 39 20.59 2.76 19.04
N GLU A 40 21.50 3.66 19.38
CA GLU A 40 21.18 5.04 19.75
C GLU A 40 20.53 5.79 18.57
N ALA A 41 21.12 5.70 17.37
CA ALA A 41 20.56 6.27 16.16
C ALA A 41 19.14 5.72 15.88
N MET A 42 18.94 4.41 16.02
CA MET A 42 17.63 3.78 15.87
C MET A 42 16.59 4.36 16.85
N VAL A 43 16.96 4.52 18.13
CA VAL A 43 16.07 5.08 19.17
C VAL A 43 15.75 6.56 18.89
N LYS A 44 16.69 7.32 18.34
CA LYS A 44 16.50 8.71 17.91
C LYS A 44 15.65 8.85 16.63
N GLY A 45 15.29 7.74 15.98
CA GLY A 45 14.57 7.75 14.69
C GLY A 45 15.47 8.07 13.49
N GLU A 46 16.80 8.04 13.67
CA GLU A 46 17.79 8.25 12.62
C GLU A 46 18.01 6.95 11.83
N SER A 47 16.95 6.46 11.19
CA SER A 47 16.92 5.13 10.58
C SER A 47 18.03 4.91 9.54
N VAL A 48 18.39 5.92 8.76
CA VAL A 48 19.47 5.82 7.74
C VAL A 48 20.82 5.52 8.40
N ILE A 49 21.18 6.28 9.43
CA ILE A 49 22.44 6.12 10.19
C ILE A 49 22.46 4.74 10.86
N ALA A 50 21.35 4.35 11.49
CA ALA A 50 21.24 3.05 12.14
C ALA A 50 21.42 1.88 11.15
N ILE A 51 20.80 1.97 9.97
CA ILE A 51 20.94 0.96 8.90
C ILE A 51 22.40 0.84 8.46
N GLU A 52 23.08 1.96 8.20
CA GLU A 52 24.49 1.96 7.78
C GLU A 52 25.41 1.32 8.83
N LEU A 53 25.26 1.70 10.10
CA LEU A 53 26.07 1.15 11.19
C LEU A 53 25.80 -0.36 11.42
N TYR A 54 24.56 -0.81 11.28
CA TYR A 54 24.26 -2.24 11.34
C TYR A 54 24.85 -3.02 10.17
N TYR A 55 24.83 -2.48 8.94
CA TYR A 55 25.52 -3.11 7.81
C TYR A 55 27.04 -3.17 8.02
N LYS A 56 27.65 -2.09 8.54
CA LYS A 56 29.07 -2.05 8.90
C LYS A 56 29.43 -3.21 9.83
N LEU A 57 28.63 -3.44 10.87
CA LEU A 57 28.81 -4.59 11.77
C LEU A 57 28.69 -5.93 11.07
N LEU A 58 27.74 -6.07 10.14
CA LEU A 58 27.53 -7.34 9.45
C LEU A 58 28.67 -7.71 8.51
N ASN A 59 29.25 -6.71 7.84
CA ASN A 59 30.23 -6.85 6.77
C ASN A 59 31.68 -6.79 7.27
N ASP A 60 32.01 -5.79 8.08
CA ASP A 60 33.40 -5.51 8.49
C ASP A 60 33.78 -6.34 9.72
N TYR A 61 32.79 -6.79 10.50
CA TYR A 61 32.97 -7.54 11.75
C TYR A 61 32.23 -8.88 11.76
N PRO A 62 32.48 -9.80 10.81
CA PRO A 62 31.78 -11.09 10.75
C PRO A 62 32.02 -11.97 11.99
N GLY A 63 33.13 -11.77 12.70
CA GLY A 63 33.45 -12.47 13.96
C GLY A 63 32.68 -11.96 15.18
N PHE A 64 31.99 -10.82 15.09
CA PHE A 64 31.25 -10.22 16.21
C PHE A 64 29.90 -10.92 16.43
N LYS A 65 29.94 -12.08 17.10
CA LYS A 65 28.77 -12.94 17.32
C LYS A 65 27.85 -12.46 18.44
N LYS A 66 28.36 -11.67 19.40
CA LYS A 66 27.68 -11.28 20.66
C LYS A 66 26.27 -10.71 20.44
N TYR A 67 26.08 -9.86 19.43
CA TYR A 67 24.80 -9.21 19.12
C TYR A 67 24.27 -9.53 17.72
N ARG A 68 24.74 -10.63 17.11
CA ARG A 68 24.45 -10.92 15.71
C ARG A 68 22.94 -11.12 15.46
N ALA A 69 22.24 -11.75 16.40
CA ALA A 69 20.79 -11.93 16.34
C ALA A 69 20.06 -10.57 16.40
N GLU A 70 20.42 -9.72 17.36
CA GLU A 70 19.84 -8.39 17.56
C GLU A 70 20.12 -7.45 16.38
N ILE A 71 21.31 -7.53 15.79
CA ILE A 71 21.67 -6.76 14.60
C ILE A 71 20.75 -7.15 13.44
N LEU A 72 20.60 -8.44 13.14
CA LEU A 72 19.75 -8.89 12.04
C LEU A 72 18.26 -8.56 12.29
N GLU A 73 17.78 -8.75 13.53
CA GLU A 73 16.41 -8.40 13.90
C GLU A 73 16.12 -6.90 13.68
N ARG A 74 16.98 -6.04 14.21
CA ARG A 74 16.79 -4.59 14.16
C ARG A 74 17.00 -4.03 12.77
N LEU A 75 18.03 -4.48 12.06
CA LEU A 75 18.28 -4.09 10.67
C LEU A 75 17.12 -4.53 9.77
N GLY A 76 16.69 -5.79 9.86
CA GLY A 76 15.55 -6.28 9.10
C GLY A 76 14.26 -5.51 9.38
N GLY A 77 14.06 -5.11 10.65
CA GLY A 77 12.97 -4.23 11.04
C GLY A 77 13.06 -2.82 10.45
N LEU A 78 14.22 -2.17 10.57
CA LEU A 78 14.44 -0.84 10.01
C LEU A 78 14.28 -0.80 8.49
N LEU A 79 14.78 -1.81 7.79
CA LEU A 79 14.61 -1.96 6.34
C LEU A 79 13.13 -2.11 5.97
N PHE A 80 12.40 -2.96 6.72
CA PHE A 80 10.96 -3.12 6.54
C PHE A 80 10.19 -1.81 6.76
N ASP A 81 10.47 -1.12 7.87
CA ASP A 81 9.80 0.13 8.24
C ASP A 81 10.16 1.27 7.26
N SER A 82 11.32 1.19 6.60
CA SER A 82 11.77 2.11 5.54
C SER A 82 11.33 1.70 4.13
N GLU A 83 10.43 0.71 4.00
CA GLU A 83 9.91 0.18 2.73
C GLU A 83 11.00 -0.43 1.79
N GLN A 84 12.17 -0.80 2.33
CA GLN A 84 13.25 -1.51 1.61
C GLN A 84 13.03 -3.03 1.68
N TYR A 85 11.92 -3.49 1.06
CA TYR A 85 11.40 -4.84 1.28
C TYR A 85 12.28 -5.98 0.76
N GLU A 86 13.02 -5.77 -0.33
CA GLU A 86 13.89 -6.79 -0.92
C GLU A 86 15.10 -7.09 0.01
N GLU A 87 15.70 -6.05 0.58
CA GLU A 87 16.77 -6.15 1.56
C GLU A 87 16.24 -6.67 2.90
N ALA A 88 15.07 -6.19 3.34
CA ALA A 88 14.41 -6.67 4.54
C ALA A 88 14.14 -8.18 4.47
N GLU A 89 13.66 -8.68 3.32
CA GLU A 89 13.42 -10.11 3.10
C GLU A 89 14.69 -10.94 3.30
N LYS A 90 15.81 -10.51 2.71
CA LYS A 90 17.11 -11.20 2.84
C LYS A 90 17.58 -11.23 4.29
N ILE A 91 17.55 -10.08 4.98
CA ILE A 91 18.02 -9.96 6.37
C ILE A 91 17.12 -10.74 7.34
N LEU A 92 15.80 -10.58 7.22
CA LEU A 92 14.83 -11.30 8.06
C LEU A 92 14.84 -12.80 7.77
N GLY A 93 14.99 -13.20 6.50
CA GLY A 93 15.13 -14.60 6.08
C GLY A 93 16.36 -15.26 6.71
N ARG A 94 17.50 -14.55 6.69
CA ARG A 94 18.71 -14.98 7.39
C ARG A 94 18.47 -15.11 8.90
N TYR A 95 17.89 -14.09 9.53
CA TYR A 95 17.56 -14.08 10.95
C TYR A 95 16.69 -15.28 11.38
N VAL A 96 15.60 -15.56 10.65
CA VAL A 96 14.70 -16.69 10.99
C VAL A 96 15.36 -18.05 10.79
N SER A 97 16.32 -18.15 9.87
CA SER A 97 17.05 -19.39 9.59
C SER A 97 18.10 -19.71 10.65
N GLU A 98 18.87 -18.70 11.09
CA GLU A 98 19.99 -18.82 12.04
C GLU A 98 19.54 -18.77 13.51
N TYR A 99 18.53 -17.95 13.86
CA TYR A 99 18.19 -17.62 15.26
C TYR A 99 16.79 -18.05 15.67
N ARG A 100 16.48 -19.32 15.43
CA ARG A 100 15.12 -19.88 15.56
C ARG A 100 14.43 -19.64 16.90
N ASN A 101 15.15 -19.49 18.01
CA ASN A 101 14.58 -19.35 19.35
C ASN A 101 14.75 -17.95 19.94
N HIS A 102 15.16 -16.96 19.14
CA HIS A 102 15.32 -15.59 19.63
C HIS A 102 13.97 -14.93 19.92
N LYS A 103 13.91 -14.04 20.92
CA LYS A 103 12.68 -13.37 21.37
C LYS A 103 11.96 -12.57 20.28
N GLY A 104 12.70 -12.06 19.30
CA GLY A 104 12.17 -11.28 18.16
C GLY A 104 11.66 -12.13 16.98
N ILE A 105 11.78 -13.46 17.04
CA ILE A 105 11.51 -14.33 15.89
C ILE A 105 10.05 -14.25 15.41
N LYS A 106 9.10 -14.04 16.33
CA LYS A 106 7.68 -13.88 16.02
C LYS A 106 7.46 -12.71 15.05
N LYS A 107 7.94 -11.52 15.40
CA LYS A 107 7.82 -10.30 14.58
C LYS A 107 8.50 -10.46 13.21
N ALA A 108 9.61 -11.19 13.14
CA ALA A 108 10.29 -11.43 11.88
C ALA A 108 9.45 -12.28 10.91
N TYR A 109 8.77 -13.33 11.39
CA TYR A 109 7.85 -14.10 10.56
C TYR A 109 6.64 -13.27 10.11
N GLU A 110 6.07 -12.45 11.00
CA GLU A 110 4.95 -11.56 10.64
C GLU A 110 5.35 -10.60 9.52
N ARG A 111 6.55 -9.99 9.61
CA ARG A 111 7.11 -9.12 8.57
C ARG A 111 7.39 -9.87 7.26
N LEU A 112 7.98 -11.07 7.33
CA LEU A 112 8.21 -11.91 6.13
C LEU A 112 6.90 -12.30 5.46
N ALA A 113 5.89 -12.67 6.24
CA ALA A 113 4.56 -12.97 5.72
C ALA A 113 3.97 -11.76 4.99
N PHE A 114 4.05 -10.57 5.60
CA PHE A 114 3.64 -9.33 4.94
C PHE A 114 4.39 -9.11 3.61
N ILE A 115 5.73 -9.23 3.59
CA ILE A 115 6.52 -9.04 2.37
C ILE A 115 6.04 -10.00 1.27
N TYR A 116 5.92 -11.29 1.57
CA TYR A 116 5.54 -12.28 0.56
C TYR A 116 4.09 -12.11 0.10
N MET A 117 3.17 -11.79 1.01
CA MET A 117 1.75 -11.65 0.72
C MET A 117 1.40 -10.33 0.00
N GLN A 118 1.97 -9.22 0.46
CA GLN A 118 1.57 -7.87 0.06
C GLN A 118 2.50 -7.26 -0.98
N VAL A 119 3.82 -7.43 -0.82
CA VAL A 119 4.81 -6.75 -1.65
C VAL A 119 5.16 -7.62 -2.86
N MET A 120 5.69 -8.82 -2.62
CA MET A 120 6.20 -9.70 -3.67
C MET A 120 5.09 -10.52 -4.36
N LYS A 121 3.96 -10.72 -3.67
CA LYS A 121 2.84 -11.56 -4.13
C LYS A 121 3.27 -13.00 -4.45
N ASP A 122 4.25 -13.52 -3.71
CA ASP A 122 4.77 -14.89 -3.82
C ASP A 122 4.03 -15.80 -2.82
N SER A 123 2.98 -16.45 -3.29
CA SER A 123 2.15 -17.34 -2.47
C SER A 123 2.92 -18.55 -1.97
N ALA A 124 3.78 -19.14 -2.79
CA ALA A 124 4.54 -20.33 -2.38
C ALA A 124 5.47 -20.01 -1.19
N ARG A 125 6.13 -18.84 -1.19
CA ARG A 125 6.89 -18.37 -0.02
C ARG A 125 5.99 -18.01 1.15
N ALA A 126 4.86 -17.35 0.90
CA ALA A 126 3.90 -17.01 1.94
C ALA A 126 3.34 -18.25 2.64
N GLU A 127 2.99 -19.31 1.90
CA GLU A 127 2.52 -20.59 2.41
C GLU A 127 3.58 -21.24 3.31
N ARG A 128 4.85 -21.27 2.87
CA ARG A 128 5.95 -21.82 3.67
C ARG A 128 6.16 -21.06 4.98
N ILE A 129 6.18 -19.72 4.94
CA ILE A 129 6.33 -18.90 6.14
C ILE A 129 5.14 -19.08 7.07
N ASN A 130 3.92 -19.06 6.53
CA ASN A 130 2.70 -19.19 7.31
C ASN A 130 2.61 -20.57 7.99
N ALA A 131 2.96 -21.65 7.30
CA ALA A 131 3.00 -22.99 7.87
C ALA A 131 3.95 -23.08 9.08
N VAL A 132 5.14 -22.48 8.97
CA VAL A 132 6.10 -22.43 10.08
C VAL A 132 5.59 -21.55 11.22
N TYR A 133 5.00 -20.40 10.90
CA TYR A 133 4.42 -19.49 11.88
C TYR A 133 3.28 -20.16 12.66
N ASN A 134 2.31 -20.76 11.99
CA ASN A 134 1.18 -21.45 12.62
C ASN A 134 1.60 -22.61 13.51
N LYS A 135 2.63 -23.36 13.07
CA LYS A 135 3.19 -24.44 13.90
C LYS A 135 3.79 -23.91 15.21
N ARG A 136 4.39 -22.72 15.20
CA ARG A 136 5.08 -22.11 16.35
C ARG A 136 4.20 -21.24 17.23
N PHE A 137 3.24 -20.53 16.64
CA PHE A 137 2.43 -19.50 17.28
C PHE A 137 0.95 -19.79 17.12
N LYS A 138 0.60 -21.08 17.27
CA LYS A 138 -0.77 -21.59 17.15
C LYS A 138 -1.71 -20.81 18.06
N GLY A 139 -2.88 -20.45 17.54
CA GLY A 139 -3.88 -19.70 18.30
C GLY A 139 -3.62 -18.20 18.43
N SER A 140 -2.58 -17.65 17.81
CA SER A 140 -2.42 -16.18 17.74
C SER A 140 -3.43 -15.57 16.76
N GLU A 141 -3.95 -14.38 17.06
CA GLU A 141 -4.82 -13.64 16.14
C GLU A 141 -4.13 -13.38 14.79
N THR A 142 -2.81 -13.12 14.82
CA THR A 142 -2.02 -12.96 13.60
C THR A 142 -2.02 -14.22 12.73
N ALA A 143 -1.96 -15.42 13.33
CA ALA A 143 -2.02 -16.69 12.58
C ALA A 143 -3.35 -16.81 11.82
N ALA A 144 -4.47 -16.51 12.48
CA ALA A 144 -5.78 -16.50 11.85
C ALA A 144 -5.89 -15.44 10.74
N SER A 145 -5.28 -14.25 10.91
CA SER A 145 -5.24 -13.21 9.87
C SER A 145 -4.39 -13.63 8.67
N MET A 146 -3.23 -14.26 8.92
CA MET A 146 -2.34 -14.78 7.90
C MET A 146 -3.00 -15.92 7.11
N ASP A 147 -3.71 -16.84 7.78
CA ASP A 147 -4.47 -17.90 7.13
C ASP A 147 -5.57 -17.36 6.21
N LYS A 148 -6.33 -16.35 6.68
CA LYS A 148 -7.34 -15.67 5.86
C LYS A 148 -6.70 -14.99 4.64
N THR A 149 -5.57 -14.32 4.84
CA THR A 149 -4.84 -13.65 3.76
C THR A 149 -4.28 -14.63 2.74
N LEU A 150 -3.73 -15.74 3.22
CA LEU A 150 -3.19 -16.78 2.37
C LEU A 150 -4.31 -17.47 1.60
N ALA A 151 -5.45 -17.77 2.23
CA ALA A 151 -6.61 -18.32 1.55
C ALA A 151 -7.08 -17.40 0.41
N ILE A 152 -7.18 -16.09 0.66
CA ILE A 152 -7.54 -15.10 -0.38
C ILE A 152 -6.48 -15.06 -1.49
N LEU A 153 -5.19 -15.09 -1.15
CA LEU A 153 -4.12 -15.09 -2.16
C LEU A 153 -4.17 -16.34 -3.01
N THR A 154 -4.22 -17.51 -2.38
CA THR A 154 -4.28 -18.81 -3.04
C THR A 154 -5.57 -18.95 -3.84
N GLU A 155 -6.71 -18.43 -3.37
CA GLU A 155 -7.97 -18.39 -4.12
C GLU A 155 -7.93 -17.38 -5.27
N SER A 156 -7.35 -16.19 -5.07
CA SER A 156 -7.12 -15.21 -6.16
C SER A 156 -6.15 -15.73 -7.22
N GLN A 157 -5.26 -16.65 -6.87
CA GLN A 157 -4.33 -17.28 -7.81
C GLN A 157 -4.92 -18.53 -8.47
N LYS A 158 -5.75 -19.30 -7.76
CA LYS A 158 -6.45 -20.48 -8.29
C LYS A 158 -7.69 -20.11 -9.12
N GLY A 159 -8.39 -19.04 -8.74
CA GLY A 159 -9.62 -18.55 -9.38
C GLY A 159 -9.43 -17.27 -10.22
N GLY A 160 -8.29 -16.61 -10.12
CA GLY A 160 -8.08 -15.28 -10.69
C GLY A 160 -8.83 -14.20 -9.91
N ILE A 161 -8.79 -12.99 -10.45
CA ILE A 161 -9.72 -11.90 -10.10
C ILE A 161 -11.15 -12.45 -10.07
N SER A 162 -11.95 -12.06 -9.06
CA SER A 162 -13.35 -12.48 -8.87
C SER A 162 -14.08 -12.57 -10.20
N ALA A 163 -14.76 -13.69 -10.45
CA ALA A 163 -15.54 -13.88 -11.67
C ALA A 163 -16.64 -12.81 -11.85
N VAL A 164 -17.05 -12.15 -10.76
CA VAL A 164 -17.97 -11.00 -10.78
C VAL A 164 -17.40 -9.83 -11.60
N LEU A 165 -16.08 -9.61 -11.55
CA LEU A 165 -15.45 -8.50 -12.27
C LEU A 165 -15.44 -8.67 -13.79
N LYS A 166 -15.61 -9.90 -14.27
CA LYS A 166 -15.75 -10.20 -15.71
C LYS A 166 -17.12 -9.79 -16.27
N LEU A 167 -18.08 -9.49 -15.40
CA LEU A 167 -19.43 -9.11 -15.80
C LEU A 167 -19.48 -7.63 -16.19
N ASP A 168 -20.50 -7.27 -16.95
CA ASP A 168 -20.86 -5.87 -17.15
C ASP A 168 -21.42 -5.30 -15.84
N PRO A 169 -21.19 -4.02 -15.51
CA PRO A 169 -21.70 -3.43 -14.28
C PRO A 169 -23.21 -3.60 -14.08
N LYS A 170 -24.02 -3.64 -15.15
CA LYS A 170 -25.48 -3.82 -15.04
C LYS A 170 -25.89 -5.20 -14.50
N ASP A 171 -24.98 -6.18 -14.57
CA ASP A 171 -25.18 -7.56 -14.15
C ASP A 171 -24.59 -7.83 -12.75
N ILE A 172 -23.95 -6.83 -12.15
CA ILE A 172 -23.36 -6.87 -10.80
C ILE A 172 -24.30 -6.18 -9.82
N ILE A 173 -24.54 -6.82 -8.68
CA ILE A 173 -25.34 -6.28 -7.59
C ILE A 173 -24.67 -6.57 -6.24
N VAL A 174 -25.14 -5.90 -5.19
CA VAL A 174 -24.86 -6.33 -3.81
C VAL A 174 -25.82 -7.45 -3.43
N THR A 175 -25.27 -8.61 -3.10
CA THR A 175 -26.05 -9.79 -2.66
C THR A 175 -26.22 -9.81 -1.14
N ARG A 176 -25.28 -9.20 -0.41
CA ARG A 176 -25.29 -9.17 1.05
C ARG A 176 -24.56 -7.94 1.57
N VAL A 177 -25.09 -7.34 2.64
CA VAL A 177 -24.41 -6.31 3.43
C VAL A 177 -24.10 -6.89 4.80
N ILE A 178 -22.84 -6.80 5.23
CA ILE A 178 -22.35 -7.34 6.50
C ILE A 178 -21.75 -6.19 7.31
N GLY A 179 -22.31 -5.92 8.50
CA GLY A 179 -21.72 -5.01 9.46
C GLY A 179 -20.54 -5.65 10.19
N THR A 180 -19.42 -4.95 10.34
CA THR A 180 -18.27 -5.40 11.12
C THR A 180 -17.62 -4.22 11.86
N GLU A 181 -17.04 -4.48 13.02
CA GLU A 181 -16.18 -3.52 13.73
C GLU A 181 -14.69 -3.71 13.39
N ILE A 182 -14.37 -4.85 12.77
CA ILE A 182 -13.01 -5.24 12.41
C ILE A 182 -12.80 -4.89 10.95
N PHE A 183 -11.90 -3.92 10.71
CA PHE A 183 -11.40 -3.59 9.39
C PHE A 183 -9.95 -4.05 9.24
N HIS A 184 -9.76 -5.04 8.38
CA HIS A 184 -8.44 -5.51 8.03
C HIS A 184 -7.92 -4.73 6.82
N GLY A 185 -7.15 -3.67 7.08
CA GLY A 185 -6.57 -2.83 6.02
C GLY A 185 -5.69 -3.57 5.00
N GLU A 186 -5.27 -4.80 5.33
CA GLU A 186 -4.52 -5.72 4.46
C GLU A 186 -5.35 -6.29 3.31
N PHE A 187 -6.68 -6.40 3.48
CA PHE A 187 -7.60 -6.84 2.42
C PHE A 187 -8.07 -5.68 1.53
N TYR A 188 -7.88 -4.45 2.00
CA TYR A 188 -8.35 -3.21 1.40
C TYR A 188 -7.22 -2.17 1.34
N PRO A 189 -6.12 -2.46 0.62
CA PRO A 189 -4.88 -1.67 0.65
C PRO A 189 -5.07 -0.26 0.07
N VAL A 190 -6.03 -0.06 -0.84
CA VAL A 190 -6.34 1.27 -1.39
C VAL A 190 -7.31 1.98 -0.45
N ARG A 191 -6.77 2.78 0.46
CA ARG A 191 -7.55 3.53 1.44
C ARG A 191 -8.06 4.84 0.82
N HIS A 192 -9.35 4.93 0.51
CA HIS A 192 -9.98 6.24 0.28
C HIS A 192 -10.40 6.84 1.61
N TYR A 193 -9.52 7.67 2.17
CA TYR A 193 -9.93 8.76 3.03
C TYR A 193 -9.79 10.03 2.18
N ILE A 194 -10.41 11.15 2.57
CA ILE A 194 -10.16 12.47 1.96
C ILE A 194 -8.74 12.93 2.36
N LEU A 195 -7.75 12.09 2.07
CA LEU A 195 -6.36 12.30 2.37
C LEU A 195 -5.91 13.39 1.41
N LYS A 196 -5.23 14.38 1.98
CA LYS A 196 -4.55 15.37 1.18
C LYS A 196 -3.40 14.74 0.40
N LYS A 197 -2.89 13.58 0.80
CA LYS A 197 -1.72 12.91 0.22
C LYS A 197 -1.84 11.38 0.24
N ILE A 198 -1.55 10.70 -0.87
CA ILE A 198 -1.70 9.25 -1.02
C ILE A 198 -0.60 8.66 -1.93
N LYS A 199 0.07 7.59 -1.48
CA LYS A 199 1.04 6.84 -2.29
C LYS A 199 0.34 5.89 -3.25
N ALA A 200 0.94 5.66 -4.42
CA ALA A 200 0.56 4.56 -5.30
C ALA A 200 0.87 3.21 -4.61
N PRO A 201 0.18 2.11 -4.97
CA PRO A 201 0.40 0.80 -4.35
C PRO A 201 1.83 0.27 -4.43
N ASP A 202 2.60 0.74 -5.42
CA ASP A 202 4.00 0.38 -5.65
C ASP A 202 5.00 1.35 -4.98
N SER A 203 4.53 2.33 -4.21
CA SER A 203 5.33 3.38 -3.58
C SER A 203 6.25 4.16 -4.54
N ARG A 204 6.05 4.09 -5.86
CA ARG A 204 6.88 4.85 -6.82
C ARG A 204 6.37 6.28 -6.99
N ARG A 205 5.09 6.51 -6.69
CA ARG A 205 4.43 7.80 -6.89
C ARG A 205 3.59 8.19 -5.67
N GLU A 206 3.38 9.48 -5.54
CA GLU A 206 2.52 10.06 -4.53
C GLU A 206 1.63 11.14 -5.17
N ALA A 207 0.35 11.13 -4.86
CA ALA A 207 -0.59 12.17 -5.27
C ALA A 207 -0.92 13.07 -4.07
N GLU A 208 -1.01 14.37 -4.30
CA GLU A 208 -1.30 15.36 -3.26
C GLU A 208 -2.28 16.44 -3.77
N ARG A 209 -3.28 16.78 -2.95
CA ARG A 209 -4.18 17.92 -3.18
C ARG A 209 -3.61 19.17 -2.53
N LYS A 210 -3.28 20.20 -3.33
CA LYS A 210 -2.74 21.50 -2.85
C LYS A 210 -3.70 22.65 -3.17
N LYS A 211 -3.72 23.67 -2.31
CA LYS A 211 -4.43 24.93 -2.56
C LYS A 211 -3.46 25.93 -3.21
N VAL A 212 -3.81 26.49 -4.35
CA VAL A 212 -3.03 27.49 -5.10
C VAL A 212 -3.97 28.59 -5.56
N SER A 213 -3.71 29.84 -5.14
CA SER A 213 -4.53 31.02 -5.47
C SER A 213 -6.03 30.80 -5.26
N GLY A 214 -6.41 30.28 -4.09
CA GLY A 214 -7.81 30.04 -3.73
C GLY A 214 -8.41 28.72 -4.26
N LYS A 215 -7.83 28.11 -5.30
CA LYS A 215 -8.33 26.88 -5.92
C LYS A 215 -7.55 25.64 -5.48
N TYR A 216 -8.17 24.46 -5.54
CA TYR A 216 -7.49 23.20 -5.27
C TYR A 216 -7.00 22.54 -6.56
N PHE A 217 -5.84 21.89 -6.52
CA PHE A 217 -5.27 21.15 -7.63
C PHE A 217 -4.67 19.83 -7.14
N ILE A 218 -4.57 18.86 -8.02
CA ILE A 218 -3.90 17.59 -7.74
C ILE A 218 -2.50 17.61 -8.36
N TYR A 219 -1.53 17.17 -7.58
CA TYR A 219 -0.14 17.02 -7.98
C TYR A 219 0.28 15.57 -7.85
N VAL A 220 1.15 15.10 -8.74
CA VAL A 220 1.80 13.80 -8.64
C VAL A 220 3.30 13.99 -8.53
N LYS A 221 3.90 13.38 -7.51
CA LYS A 221 5.35 13.31 -7.27
C LYS A 221 5.86 11.93 -7.67
N ASP A 222 6.89 11.90 -8.49
CA ASP A 222 7.74 10.71 -8.64
C ASP A 222 8.69 10.66 -7.43
N ILE A 223 8.61 9.60 -6.64
CA ILE A 223 9.32 9.52 -5.36
C ILE A 223 10.83 9.41 -5.59
N LYS A 224 11.27 8.64 -6.60
CA LYS A 224 12.68 8.43 -6.90
C LYS A 224 13.31 9.65 -7.58
N ALA A 225 12.63 10.22 -8.57
CA ALA A 225 13.14 11.36 -9.33
C ALA A 225 12.93 12.70 -8.62
N GLY A 226 12.11 12.74 -7.57
CA GLY A 226 11.71 13.98 -6.88
C GLY A 226 10.83 14.92 -7.71
N LYS A 227 10.51 14.56 -8.96
CA LYS A 227 9.79 15.41 -9.91
C LYS A 227 8.32 15.51 -9.53
N VAL A 228 7.84 16.74 -9.32
CA VAL A 228 6.43 17.05 -9.03
C VAL A 228 5.78 17.63 -10.29
N LYS A 229 4.59 17.16 -10.64
CA LYS A 229 3.79 17.65 -11.76
C LYS A 229 2.36 17.94 -11.32
N ARG A 230 1.76 19.01 -11.83
CA ARG A 230 0.31 19.25 -11.70
C ARG A 230 -0.44 18.33 -12.66
N VAL A 231 -1.50 17.70 -12.19
CA VAL A 231 -2.39 16.88 -13.02
C VAL A 231 -3.24 17.79 -13.91
N PRO A 232 -3.24 17.62 -15.25
CA PRO A 232 -4.08 18.41 -16.15
C PRO A 232 -5.58 18.27 -15.83
N GLY A 233 -6.32 19.37 -15.90
CA GLY A 233 -7.76 19.38 -15.62
C GLY A 233 -8.13 19.09 -14.16
N SER A 234 -7.21 19.21 -13.20
CA SER A 234 -7.48 18.94 -11.78
C SER A 234 -7.88 20.16 -10.95
N GLN A 235 -8.24 21.28 -11.59
CA GLN A 235 -8.76 22.45 -10.88
C GLN A 235 -10.00 22.03 -10.08
N ASN A 236 -10.07 22.41 -8.81
CA ASN A 236 -11.08 21.94 -7.85
C ASN A 236 -11.14 20.41 -7.73
N GLY A 237 -9.99 19.73 -7.82
CA GLY A 237 -9.88 18.28 -7.71
C GLY A 237 -10.02 17.76 -6.28
N PHE A 238 -10.74 16.65 -6.08
CA PHE A 238 -10.98 15.98 -4.80
C PHE A 238 -10.75 14.47 -4.87
N GLY A 239 -10.44 13.88 -3.71
CA GLY A 239 -10.40 12.43 -3.50
C GLY A 239 -9.48 11.67 -4.47
N PRO A 240 -8.18 12.05 -4.61
CA PRO A 240 -7.27 11.31 -5.48
C PRO A 240 -7.12 9.86 -4.99
N GLN A 241 -7.21 8.92 -5.91
CA GLN A 241 -7.06 7.50 -5.62
C GLN A 241 -6.30 6.78 -6.73
N TRP A 242 -5.24 6.09 -6.34
CA TRP A 242 -4.50 5.27 -7.27
C TRP A 242 -5.27 3.99 -7.60
N ALA A 243 -5.25 3.65 -8.88
CA ALA A 243 -5.53 2.34 -9.37
C ALA A 243 -4.50 1.33 -8.82
N TRP A 244 -4.87 0.06 -8.84
CA TRP A 244 -4.05 -1.02 -8.30
C TRP A 244 -2.77 -1.27 -9.09
N ASP A 245 -2.73 -0.79 -10.34
CA ASP A 245 -1.55 -0.81 -11.20
C ASP A 245 -0.48 0.26 -10.83
N GLY A 246 -0.81 1.24 -9.98
CA GLY A 246 0.08 2.37 -9.65
C GLY A 246 0.36 3.32 -10.82
N GLU A 247 -0.31 3.14 -11.96
CA GLU A 247 -0.15 3.96 -13.16
C GLU A 247 -1.28 4.97 -13.33
N ARG A 248 -2.51 4.64 -12.91
CA ARG A 248 -3.66 5.54 -13.04
C ARG A 248 -4.07 6.15 -11.71
N LEU A 249 -4.37 7.45 -11.73
CA LEU A 249 -4.93 8.18 -10.60
C LEU A 249 -6.34 8.65 -10.96
N TYR A 250 -7.34 8.20 -10.23
CA TYR A 250 -8.72 8.65 -10.34
C TYR A 250 -8.97 9.78 -9.35
N PHE A 251 -9.83 10.72 -9.72
CA PHE A 251 -10.22 11.83 -8.87
C PHE A 251 -11.53 12.43 -9.38
N THR A 252 -12.12 13.31 -8.58
CA THR A 252 -13.28 14.09 -9.02
C THR A 252 -12.94 15.57 -9.12
N VAL A 253 -13.63 16.31 -9.98
CA VAL A 253 -13.49 17.76 -10.16
C VAL A 253 -14.84 18.39 -9.94
N MET A 254 -14.92 19.41 -9.09
CA MET A 254 -16.16 20.18 -8.86
C MET A 254 -16.14 21.47 -9.67
N ASP A 255 -17.14 21.64 -10.52
CA ASP A 255 -17.50 22.93 -11.09
C ASP A 255 -18.48 23.62 -10.13
N TRP A 256 -18.06 24.75 -9.56
CA TRP A 256 -18.86 25.47 -8.59
C TRP A 256 -19.92 26.37 -9.23
N ASP A 257 -19.82 26.63 -10.54
CA ASP A 257 -20.78 27.46 -11.26
C ASP A 257 -22.01 26.64 -11.67
N THR A 258 -21.81 25.36 -12.01
CA THR A 258 -22.87 24.42 -12.42
C THR A 258 -23.28 23.43 -11.33
N GLU A 259 -22.53 23.37 -10.23
CA GLU A 259 -22.61 22.35 -9.19
C GLU A 259 -22.46 20.90 -9.72
N GLU A 260 -21.91 20.76 -10.93
CA GLU A 260 -21.58 19.47 -11.50
C GLU A 260 -20.23 18.98 -11.00
N ARG A 261 -20.14 17.66 -10.83
CA ARG A 261 -18.86 17.01 -10.54
C ARG A 261 -18.52 16.04 -11.65
N GLU A 262 -17.28 16.05 -12.08
CA GLU A 262 -16.76 15.14 -13.09
C GLU A 262 -15.81 14.12 -12.46
N ILE A 263 -15.97 12.84 -12.78
CA ILE A 263 -15.01 11.78 -12.47
C ILE A 263 -13.98 11.75 -13.59
N ARG A 264 -12.70 11.84 -13.23
CA ARG A 264 -11.58 11.86 -14.17
C ARG A 264 -10.54 10.83 -13.78
N PHE A 265 -9.69 10.47 -14.73
CA PHE A 265 -8.43 9.79 -14.44
C PHE A 265 -7.24 10.50 -15.08
N TYR A 266 -6.07 10.27 -14.50
CA TYR A 266 -4.76 10.68 -14.98
C TYR A 266 -3.85 9.46 -15.11
N ASN A 267 -3.24 9.28 -16.27
CA ASN A 267 -2.25 8.23 -16.50
C ASN A 267 -0.85 8.81 -16.24
N ALA A 268 -0.23 8.40 -15.14
CA ALA A 268 1.06 8.94 -14.70
C ALA A 268 2.24 8.55 -15.60
N ARG A 269 2.08 7.50 -16.43
CA ARG A 269 3.10 7.08 -17.39
C ARG A 269 3.12 7.97 -18.63
N THR A 270 1.95 8.30 -19.16
CA THR A 270 1.79 9.09 -20.40
C THR A 270 1.63 10.60 -20.14
N GLY A 271 1.18 10.97 -18.94
CA GLY A 271 0.80 12.34 -18.61
C GLY A 271 -0.59 12.75 -19.10
N GLY A 272 -1.33 11.84 -19.76
CA GLY A 272 -2.68 12.09 -20.25
C GLY A 272 -3.73 12.06 -19.13
N ALA A 273 -4.79 12.85 -19.28
CA ALA A 273 -5.96 12.83 -18.40
C ALA A 273 -7.24 12.87 -19.24
N ALA A 274 -8.29 12.19 -18.77
CA ALA A 274 -9.59 12.17 -19.44
C ALA A 274 -10.75 12.14 -18.44
N GLY A 275 -11.88 12.69 -18.85
CA GLY A 275 -13.17 12.56 -18.17
C GLY A 275 -13.78 11.18 -18.40
N LEU A 276 -14.51 10.68 -17.40
CA LEU A 276 -15.23 9.41 -17.47
C LEU A 276 -16.74 9.62 -17.38
N PHE A 277 -17.18 10.48 -16.46
CA PHE A 277 -18.60 10.73 -16.21
C PHE A 277 -18.78 12.08 -15.53
N SER A 278 -19.77 12.87 -15.95
CA SER A 278 -20.14 14.15 -15.31
C SER A 278 -21.63 14.17 -15.03
N ALA A 279 -22.00 14.62 -13.83
CA ALA A 279 -23.38 14.89 -13.45
C ALA A 279 -23.44 15.70 -12.15
N ALA A 280 -24.55 16.41 -11.97
CA ALA A 280 -24.94 16.95 -10.67
C ALA A 280 -25.23 15.83 -9.65
N GLY A 281 -24.71 15.96 -8.43
CA GLY A 281 -24.93 15.00 -7.34
C GLY A 281 -23.93 13.82 -7.26
N ILE A 282 -22.82 13.89 -8.00
CA ILE A 282 -21.69 12.97 -7.79
C ILE A 282 -20.94 13.38 -6.51
N GLY A 283 -20.67 12.39 -5.66
CA GLY A 283 -19.88 12.57 -4.44
C GLY A 283 -18.37 12.57 -4.69
N PRO A 284 -17.56 12.99 -3.71
CA PRO A 284 -16.09 12.98 -3.84
C PRO A 284 -15.47 11.57 -3.66
N LEU A 285 -16.28 10.57 -3.32
CA LEU A 285 -15.86 9.22 -2.96
C LEU A 285 -15.97 8.28 -4.17
N LEU A 286 -14.88 7.60 -4.49
CA LEU A 286 -14.83 6.53 -5.48
C LEU A 286 -13.85 5.43 -5.02
N CYS A 287 -13.85 4.31 -5.73
CA CYS A 287 -12.85 3.25 -5.63
C CYS A 287 -12.75 2.44 -6.92
N VAL A 288 -11.59 1.85 -7.15
CA VAL A 288 -11.26 1.12 -8.38
C VAL A 288 -11.06 -0.35 -8.04
N SER A 289 -11.58 -1.23 -8.88
CA SER A 289 -11.41 -2.67 -8.73
C SER A 289 -9.94 -3.12 -8.87
N PRO A 290 -9.53 -4.24 -8.27
CA PRO A 290 -8.16 -4.75 -8.29
C PRO A 290 -7.64 -5.09 -9.70
N ASP A 291 -8.53 -5.39 -10.63
CA ASP A 291 -8.22 -5.61 -12.05
C ASP A 291 -8.23 -4.32 -12.89
N ASN A 292 -8.54 -3.18 -12.26
CA ASN A 292 -8.67 -1.86 -12.88
C ASN A 292 -9.74 -1.80 -13.99
N SER A 293 -10.71 -2.72 -14.01
CA SER A 293 -11.77 -2.76 -15.02
C SER A 293 -13.02 -1.97 -14.62
N LYS A 294 -13.26 -1.75 -13.32
CA LYS A 294 -14.45 -1.10 -12.77
C LYS A 294 -14.12 0.06 -11.85
N VAL A 295 -15.04 1.03 -11.79
CA VAL A 295 -15.03 2.13 -10.83
C VAL A 295 -16.37 2.14 -10.11
N VAL A 296 -16.33 2.16 -8.77
CA VAL A 296 -17.50 2.40 -7.93
C VAL A 296 -17.42 3.81 -7.38
N PHE A 297 -18.54 4.52 -7.39
CA PHE A 297 -18.61 5.92 -6.99
C PHE A 297 -19.94 6.25 -6.35
N GLN A 298 -19.95 7.32 -5.57
CA GLN A 298 -21.18 7.84 -4.97
C GLN A 298 -21.91 8.74 -5.97
N TYR A 299 -23.20 8.50 -6.21
CA TYR A 299 -24.06 9.34 -7.03
C TYR A 299 -25.48 9.36 -6.47
N ARG A 300 -26.00 10.57 -6.20
CA ARG A 300 -27.32 10.81 -5.56
C ARG A 300 -27.54 9.92 -4.34
N SER A 301 -26.62 9.98 -3.38
CA SER A 301 -26.60 9.19 -2.14
C SER A 301 -26.52 7.67 -2.30
N ASN A 302 -26.38 7.14 -3.52
CA ASN A 302 -26.26 5.70 -3.76
C ASN A 302 -24.87 5.33 -4.27
N LEU A 303 -24.54 4.03 -4.24
CA LEU A 303 -23.36 3.51 -4.92
C LEU A 303 -23.70 3.10 -6.35
N TRP A 304 -22.91 3.60 -7.28
CA TRP A 304 -22.99 3.27 -8.70
C TRP A 304 -21.68 2.64 -9.15
N MET A 305 -21.77 1.80 -10.18
CA MET A 305 -20.62 1.17 -10.81
C MET A 305 -20.59 1.52 -12.29
N MET A 306 -19.39 1.66 -12.84
CA MET A 306 -19.15 1.81 -14.27
C MET A 306 -17.90 1.05 -14.69
N ASN A 307 -17.76 0.81 -16.00
CA ASN A 307 -16.50 0.37 -16.58
C ASN A 307 -15.45 1.49 -16.48
N ARG A 308 -14.17 1.12 -16.50
CA ARG A 308 -13.03 2.07 -16.44
C ARG A 308 -13.04 3.15 -17.53
N THR A 309 -13.80 2.93 -18.59
CA THR A 309 -13.99 3.82 -19.74
C THR A 309 -15.10 4.84 -19.53
N GLY A 310 -15.83 4.80 -18.40
CA GLY A 310 -17.00 5.64 -18.17
C GLY A 310 -18.31 5.08 -18.76
N THR A 311 -18.27 3.86 -19.31
CA THR A 311 -19.44 3.21 -19.94
C THR A 311 -20.12 2.23 -18.99
N SER A 312 -21.31 1.76 -19.38
CA SER A 312 -22.11 0.79 -18.62
C SER A 312 -22.34 1.22 -17.17
N ILE A 313 -22.89 2.42 -16.97
CA ILE A 313 -23.15 2.94 -15.62
C ILE A 313 -24.41 2.26 -15.07
N SER A 314 -24.33 1.67 -13.88
CA SER A 314 -25.44 0.99 -13.21
C SER A 314 -25.48 1.27 -11.71
N LEU A 315 -26.69 1.28 -11.15
CA LEU A 315 -26.91 1.33 -9.70
C LEU A 315 -26.49 0.00 -9.09
N LEU A 316 -25.63 0.03 -8.07
CA LEU A 316 -25.04 -1.17 -7.48
C LEU A 316 -25.96 -1.82 -6.44
N ASP A 317 -26.61 -1.00 -5.60
CA ASP A 317 -27.61 -1.45 -4.63
C ASP A 317 -28.58 -0.31 -4.30
N PRO A 318 -29.88 -0.43 -4.64
CA PRO A 318 -30.88 0.58 -4.29
C PRO A 318 -31.22 0.62 -2.79
N LYS A 319 -30.86 -0.41 -2.02
CA LYS A 319 -31.17 -0.52 -0.59
C LYS A 319 -30.05 0.01 0.29
N PHE A 320 -28.82 0.04 -0.24
CA PHE A 320 -27.68 0.58 0.48
C PHE A 320 -27.59 2.09 0.26
N ASP A 321 -28.14 2.82 1.23
CA ASP A 321 -27.88 4.25 1.33
C ASP A 321 -26.38 4.48 1.58
N ALA A 322 -25.72 5.22 0.70
CA ALA A 322 -24.34 5.65 0.83
C ALA A 322 -24.24 7.13 1.20
N GLU A 323 -25.33 7.77 1.62
CA GLU A 323 -25.29 9.09 2.22
C GLU A 323 -24.29 9.09 3.38
N SER A 324 -23.53 10.17 3.48
CA SER A 324 -22.47 10.32 4.48
C SER A 324 -21.34 9.28 4.40
N ALA A 325 -21.20 8.49 3.33
CA ALA A 325 -20.03 7.65 3.14
C ALA A 325 -18.74 8.50 3.13
N VAL A 326 -17.78 8.15 3.99
CA VAL A 326 -16.49 8.86 4.14
C VAL A 326 -15.29 7.98 3.81
N PHE A 327 -15.54 6.70 3.52
CA PHE A 327 -14.52 5.72 3.22
C PHE A 327 -15.11 4.65 2.31
N MET A 328 -14.35 4.26 1.30
CA MET A 328 -14.70 3.18 0.40
C MET A 328 -13.44 2.50 -0.14
N ALA A 329 -13.42 1.17 -0.16
CA ALA A 329 -12.31 0.40 -0.73
C ALA A 329 -12.79 -0.93 -1.31
N TRP A 330 -12.07 -1.40 -2.33
CA TRP A 330 -12.27 -2.73 -2.89
C TRP A 330 -11.42 -3.75 -2.15
N SER A 331 -12.00 -4.93 -1.96
CA SER A 331 -11.24 -6.12 -1.59
C SER A 331 -10.27 -6.51 -2.71
N ARG A 332 -9.17 -7.15 -2.34
CA ARG A 332 -8.09 -7.53 -3.26
C ARG A 332 -8.48 -8.58 -4.31
N ASP A 333 -9.39 -9.48 -3.97
CA ASP A 333 -9.97 -10.47 -4.89
C ASP A 333 -11.07 -9.86 -5.76
N GLY A 334 -11.69 -8.80 -5.27
CA GLY A 334 -12.76 -8.07 -5.92
C GLY A 334 -14.14 -8.68 -5.76
N SER A 335 -14.36 -9.41 -4.68
CA SER A 335 -15.69 -9.93 -4.33
C SER A 335 -16.48 -8.98 -3.44
N ASN A 336 -15.80 -8.03 -2.78
CA ASN A 336 -16.40 -7.14 -1.79
C ASN A 336 -15.98 -5.68 -1.94
N ILE A 337 -16.85 -4.79 -1.49
CA ILE A 337 -16.57 -3.38 -1.25
C ILE A 337 -16.79 -3.12 0.23
N VAL A 338 -15.87 -2.40 0.87
CA VAL A 338 -16.08 -1.91 2.23
C VAL A 338 -16.43 -0.44 2.19
N VAL A 339 -17.40 -0.03 3.02
CA VAL A 339 -17.83 1.34 3.20
C VAL A 339 -17.87 1.68 4.69
N ARG A 340 -17.56 2.92 5.05
CA ARG A 340 -17.86 3.46 6.39
C ARG A 340 -18.53 4.82 6.26
N LYS A 341 -19.59 5.05 7.03
CA LYS A 341 -20.30 6.33 7.08
C LYS A 341 -19.74 7.26 8.16
N LYS A 342 -19.95 8.56 7.97
CA LYS A 342 -19.63 9.60 8.95
C LYS A 342 -20.44 9.33 10.23
N GLY A 343 -19.79 9.43 11.38
CA GLY A 343 -20.43 9.19 12.69
C GLY A 343 -20.39 7.73 13.17
N GLU A 344 -20.20 6.76 12.27
CA GLU A 344 -20.04 5.35 12.61
C GLU A 344 -18.60 5.05 13.06
N LYS A 345 -18.30 5.29 14.34
CA LYS A 345 -16.98 4.98 14.91
C LYS A 345 -16.77 3.46 14.90
N GLY A 346 -15.78 2.99 14.15
CA GLY A 346 -15.36 1.59 14.14
C GLY A 346 -16.26 0.65 13.31
N ARG A 347 -17.48 1.03 12.97
CA ARG A 347 -18.38 0.20 12.15
C ARG A 347 -18.12 0.39 10.66
N TYR A 348 -17.99 -0.73 9.96
CA TYR A 348 -17.85 -0.83 8.51
C TYR A 348 -18.97 -1.71 7.96
N HIS A 349 -19.34 -1.43 6.70
CA HIS A 349 -20.27 -2.22 5.91
C HIS A 349 -19.48 -2.92 4.82
N ILE A 350 -19.51 -4.25 4.79
CA ILE A 350 -18.96 -5.06 3.72
C ILE A 350 -20.10 -5.42 2.78
N LEU A 351 -20.04 -4.91 1.56
CA LEU A 351 -20.98 -5.16 0.48
C LEU A 351 -20.42 -6.29 -0.38
N GLN A 352 -21.00 -7.47 -0.26
CA GLN A 352 -20.65 -8.64 -1.05
C GLN A 352 -21.28 -8.52 -2.44
N LEU A 353 -20.45 -8.59 -3.47
CA LEU A 353 -20.87 -8.48 -4.86
C LEU A 353 -21.24 -9.85 -5.42
N GLY A 354 -22.22 -9.87 -6.31
CA GLY A 354 -22.63 -11.09 -7.02
C GLY A 354 -23.38 -10.80 -8.32
N ARG A 355 -23.85 -11.87 -8.96
CA ARG A 355 -24.63 -11.81 -10.21
C ARG A 355 -26.07 -11.45 -9.93
N LYS A 356 -26.64 -10.57 -10.76
CA LYS A 356 -28.06 -10.19 -10.71
C LYS A 356 -29.00 -11.38 -10.97
N GLU A 357 -28.62 -12.29 -11.86
CA GLU A 357 -29.44 -13.44 -12.28
C GLU A 357 -29.75 -14.44 -11.16
N HIS A 358 -28.96 -14.46 -10.08
CA HIS A 358 -29.15 -15.40 -8.96
C HIS A 358 -30.23 -14.97 -7.96
N LEU A 359 -30.89 -13.82 -8.17
CA LEU A 359 -31.98 -13.35 -7.32
C LEU A 359 -33.38 -13.67 -7.84
N ILE A 360 -33.53 -14.24 -9.04
CA ILE A 360 -34.85 -14.44 -9.68
C ILE A 360 -35.55 -15.75 -9.22
N THR A 361 -34.91 -16.60 -8.41
CA THR A 361 -35.46 -17.92 -8.04
C THR A 361 -35.59 -18.17 -6.53
N LYS A 362 -36.08 -17.21 -5.75
CA LYS A 362 -36.55 -17.47 -4.38
C LYS A 362 -37.85 -16.75 -4.05
#